data_AF-A0A7X6TXQ7-F1
#
_entry.id   AF-A0A7X6TXQ7-F1
#
_cell.length_a   1.000
_cell.length_b   1.000
_cell.length_c   1.000
_cell.angle_alpha   90.00
_cell.angle_beta   90.00
_cell.angle_gamma   90.00
#
_symmetry.space_group_name_H-M   'P 1'
#
loop_
_entity.id
_entity.type
_entity.pdbx_description
1 polymer ?
#
loop_
_entity_poly.entity_id
_entity_poly.type
_entity_poly.pdbx_seq_one_letter_code
_entity_poly.pdbx_strand_id
1 'polypeptide(L)' 'HPYLTTLSDSSVAYELTRSRTIIKDTVGTTATMIRPPYGDTSLRVERIAGENGYRYMVMWSIDTGDYLSQKSIINPLL' A
#
# COMPACT_ATOMS: atom_id res chain seq x y z
N HIS A 1 1.19 7.49 -5.41
CA HIS A 1 1.81 6.46 -4.56
C HIS A 1 2.81 5.69 -5.41
N PRO A 2 4.09 5.52 -5.01
CA PRO A 2 5.09 4.85 -5.87
C PRO A 2 4.93 3.32 -5.90
N TYR A 3 5.44 2.67 -6.95
CA TYR A 3 5.68 1.23 -7.00
C TYR A 3 6.94 0.89 -6.20
N LEU A 4 6.80 0.22 -5.06
CA LEU A 4 7.91 -0.01 -4.12
C LEU A 4 9.04 -0.85 -4.71
N THR A 5 8.75 -1.75 -5.65
CA THR A 5 9.77 -2.61 -6.27
C THR A 5 10.73 -1.82 -7.17
N THR A 6 10.32 -0.64 -7.64
CA THR A 6 11.15 0.24 -8.49
C THR A 6 12.05 1.18 -7.70
N LEU A 7 11.87 1.27 -6.39
CA LEU A 7 12.62 2.16 -5.51
C LEU A 7 13.90 1.50 -4.97
N SER A 8 14.89 2.32 -4.60
CA SER A 8 16.06 1.90 -3.82
C SER A 8 15.68 1.49 -2.39
N ASP A 9 16.57 0.77 -1.68
CA ASP A 9 16.27 0.25 -0.34
C ASP A 9 15.96 1.40 0.64
N SER A 10 16.75 2.47 0.56
CA SER A 10 16.57 3.67 1.39
C SER A 10 15.28 4.40 1.07
N SER A 11 14.86 4.47 -0.19
CA SER A 11 13.58 5.06 -0.58
C SER A 11 12.39 4.23 -0.09
N VAL A 12 12.47 2.89 -0.15
CA VAL A 12 11.43 2.02 0.44
C VAL A 12 11.35 2.24 1.96
N ALA A 13 12.48 2.22 2.66
CA ALA A 13 12.52 2.48 4.10
C ALA A 13 11.98 3.86 4.48
N TYR A 14 12.29 4.89 3.67
CA TYR A 14 11.78 6.25 3.88
C TYR A 14 10.25 6.32 3.78
N GLU A 15 9.65 5.79 2.71
CA GLU A 15 8.20 5.76 2.53
C GLU A 15 7.50 5.03 3.69
N LEU A 16 8.06 3.89 4.09
CA LEU A 16 7.55 3.04 5.17
C LEU A 16 7.60 3.72 6.53
N THR A 17 8.74 4.31 6.89
CA THR A 17 8.94 4.96 8.20
C THR A 17 8.17 6.26 8.31
N ARG A 18 8.22 7.11 7.29
CA ARG A 18 7.49 8.39 7.27
C ARG A 18 6.00 8.18 7.45
N SER A 19 5.41 7.24 6.69
CA SER A 19 3.98 6.91 6.80
C SER A 19 3.62 6.38 8.19
N ARG A 20 4.45 5.47 8.75
CA ARG A 20 4.22 4.90 10.08
C ARG A 20 4.28 5.94 11.19
N THR A 21 5.23 6.87 11.12
CA THR A 21 5.35 8.00 12.05
C THR A 21 4.11 8.89 11.97
N ILE A 22 3.70 9.30 10.77
CA ILE A 22 2.49 10.13 10.59
C ILE A 22 1.25 9.43 11.16
N ILE A 23 1.07 8.13 10.91
CA ILE A 23 -0.05 7.35 11.47
C ILE A 23 0.01 7.35 13.00
N LYS A 24 1.18 7.09 13.59
CA LYS A 24 1.33 7.07 15.05
C LYS A 24 1.02 8.43 15.66
N ASP A 25 1.55 9.51 15.09
CA ASP A 25 1.41 10.85 15.64
C ASP A 25 -0.04 11.36 15.51
N THR A 26 -0.74 10.94 14.45
CA THR A 26 -2.13 11.36 14.20
C THR A 26 -3.15 10.51 14.95
N VAL A 27 -2.96 9.19 14.99
CA VAL A 27 -3.95 8.22 15.51
C VAL A 27 -3.61 7.77 16.94
N GLY A 28 -2.37 7.97 17.39
CA GLY A 28 -1.87 7.52 18.70
C GLY A 28 -1.42 6.06 18.74
N THR A 29 -1.59 5.31 17.65
CA THR A 29 -1.24 3.88 17.58
C THR A 29 -0.24 3.60 16.46
N THR A 30 0.67 2.67 16.70
CA THR A 30 1.69 2.31 15.70
C THR A 30 1.17 1.23 14.76
N ALA A 31 1.20 1.50 13.45
CA ALA A 31 0.84 0.50 12.43
C ALA A 31 1.80 -0.70 12.48
N THR A 32 1.24 -1.91 12.54
CA THR A 32 1.99 -3.18 12.53
C THR A 32 1.82 -3.95 11.22
N MET A 33 0.95 -3.50 10.33
CA MET A 33 0.67 -4.14 9.05
C MET A 33 0.82 -3.12 7.92
N ILE A 34 1.20 -3.59 6.73
CA ILE A 34 1.18 -2.79 5.50
C ILE A 34 0.42 -3.51 4.40
N ARG A 35 -0.12 -2.73 3.47
CA ARG A 35 -0.46 -3.21 2.14
C ARG A 35 0.32 -2.38 1.14
N PRO A 36 1.15 -3.00 0.30
CA PRO A 36 1.94 -2.25 -0.65
C PRO A 36 1.01 -1.63 -1.70
N PRO A 37 1.30 -0.40 -2.13
CA PRO A 37 0.55 0.24 -3.22
C PRO A 37 0.49 -0.65 -4.46
N TYR A 38 -0.70 -0.71 -5.07
CA TYR A 38 -0.99 -1.55 -6.24
C TYR A 38 -0.74 -3.05 -6.02
N GLY A 39 -0.47 -3.49 -4.77
CA GLY A 39 0.00 -4.84 -4.50
C GLY A 39 1.45 -5.11 -4.92
N ASP A 40 2.19 -4.07 -5.29
CA ASP A 40 3.55 -4.19 -5.82
C ASP A 40 4.55 -4.54 -4.72
N THR A 41 5.01 -5.78 -4.71
CA THR A 41 5.92 -6.30 -3.68
C THR A 41 6.90 -7.35 -4.20
N SER A 42 7.92 -7.60 -3.38
CA SER A 42 8.92 -8.64 -3.55
C SER A 42 9.47 -9.04 -2.18
N LEU A 43 10.22 -10.14 -2.10
CA LEU A 43 10.93 -10.54 -0.87
C LEU A 43 11.84 -9.42 -0.34
N ARG A 44 12.42 -8.60 -1.23
CA ARG A 44 13.22 -7.43 -0.85
C ARG A 44 12.38 -6.38 -0.14
N VAL A 45 11.20 -6.05 -0.66
CA VAL A 45 10.28 -5.06 -0.05
C VAL A 45 9.75 -5.59 1.29
N GLU A 46 9.43 -6.88 1.37
CA GLU A 46 8.98 -7.54 2.59
C GLU A 46 10.04 -7.52 3.70
N ARG A 47 11.30 -7.84 3.37
CA ARG A 47 12.43 -7.73 4.30
C ARG A 47 12.55 -6.31 4.86
N ILE A 48 12.56 -5.30 4.00
CA ILE A 48 12.69 -3.89 4.41
C ILE A 48 11.49 -3.48 5.27
N ALA A 49 10.28 -3.94 4.97
CA ALA A 49 9.11 -3.70 5.80
C ALA A 49 9.27 -4.29 7.22
N GLY A 50 9.78 -5.53 7.31
CA GLY A 50 10.12 -6.17 8.58
C GLY A 50 11.14 -5.38 9.40
N GLU A 51 12.23 -4.95 8.75
CA GLU A 51 13.28 -4.12 9.37
C GLU A 51 12.74 -2.77 9.89
N ASN A 52 11.68 -2.25 9.28
CA ASN A 52 11.03 -0.99 9.66
C ASN A 52 9.82 -1.18 10.61
N GLY A 53 9.70 -2.37 11.23
CA GLY A 53 8.78 -2.62 12.33
C GLY A 53 7.36 -3.00 11.90
N TYR A 54 7.16 -3.38 10.65
CA TYR A 54 5.92 -4.03 10.21
C TYR A 54 6.02 -5.54 10.40
N ARG A 55 5.00 -6.11 11.01
CA ARG A 55 4.91 -7.55 11.32
C ARG A 55 4.28 -8.35 10.18
N TYR A 56 3.39 -7.72 9.41
CA TYR A 56 2.68 -8.39 8.33
C TYR A 56 2.57 -7.50 7.09
N MET A 57 2.84 -8.09 5.93
CA MET A 57 2.44 -7.54 4.64
C MET A 57 1.17 -8.25 4.20
N VAL A 58 0.09 -7.50 3.97
CA VAL A 58 -1.26 -8.03 3.76
C VAL A 58 -1.75 -7.71 2.36
N MET A 59 -1.93 -8.76 1.57
CA MET A 59 -2.56 -8.70 0.26
C MET A 59 -4.08 -8.89 0.36
N TRP A 60 -4.75 -9.02 -0.79
CA TRP A 60 -6.17 -9.33 -0.87
C TRP A 60 -6.38 -10.64 -1.62
N SER A 61 -7.48 -11.32 -1.32
CA SER A 61 -7.94 -12.50 -2.05
C SER A 61 -9.07 -12.18 -3.04
N ILE A 62 -9.73 -11.03 -2.87
CA ILE A 62 -10.84 -10.57 -3.70
C ILE A 62 -10.61 -9.09 -4.02
N ASP A 63 -10.63 -8.74 -5.30
CA ASP A 63 -10.61 -7.35 -5.79
C ASP A 63 -12.03 -6.98 -6.24
N THR A 64 -12.62 -5.96 -5.61
CA THR A 64 -14.00 -5.53 -5.87
C THR A 64 -14.13 -4.71 -7.14
N GLY A 65 -13.03 -4.13 -7.64
CA GLY A 65 -13.07 -3.19 -8.76
C GLY A 65 -13.78 -1.87 -8.47
N ASP A 66 -13.97 -1.50 -7.20
CA ASP A 66 -14.66 -0.25 -6.79
C ASP A 66 -13.94 1.03 -7.24
N TYR A 67 -12.63 0.94 -7.49
CA TYR A 67 -11.81 2.00 -8.05
C TYR A 67 -12.07 2.24 -9.55
N LEU A 68 -12.72 1.30 -10.25
CA LEU A 68 -13.11 1.51 -11.64
C LEU A 68 -14.29 2.50 -11.64
N SER A 69 -14.11 3.64 -12.32
CA SER A 69 -15.23 4.52 -12.60
C SER A 69 -16.29 3.70 -13.37
N GLN A 70 -17.44 3.42 -12.75
CA GLN A 70 -18.58 2.92 -13.49
C GLN A 70 -18.94 4.01 -14.49
N LYS A 71 -18.53 3.84 -15.76
CA LYS A 71 -19.19 4.56 -16.84
C LYS A 71 -20.63 4.06 -16.81
N SER A 72 -21.52 4.86 -16.24
CA SER A 72 -22.94 4.69 -16.43
C SER A 72 -23.17 4.55 -17.92
N ILE A 73 -23.47 3.34 -18.40
CA ILE A 73 -24.03 3.17 -19.74
C ILE A 73 -25.43 3.74 -19.63
N ILE A 74 -25.55 5.05 -19.77
CA ILE A 74 -26.78 5.62 -20.30
C ILE A 74 -26.78 5.18 -21.76
N ASN A 75 -27.49 4.10 -22.04
CA ASN A 75 -27.97 3.81 -23.37
C ASN A 75 -29.27 4.62 -23.49
N PRO A 76 -29.28 5.83 -24.07
CA PRO A 76 -30.55 6.38 -24.49
C PRO A 76 -31.00 5.48 -25.65
N LEU A 77 -32.16 4.85 -25.48
CA LEU A 77 -32.88 4.19 -26.56
C LEU A 77 -32.94 5.12 -27.77
N LEU A 78 -32.13 4.85 -28.79
CA LEU A 78 -32.34 5.15 -30.21
C LEU A 78 -31.63 4.06 -31.03
#